data_AF-K3W8L4-F1
#
_entry.id   AF-K3W8L4-F1
#
_cell.length_a   1.000
_cell.length_b   1.000
_cell.length_c   1.000
_cell.angle_alpha   90.00
_cell.angle_beta   90.00
_cell.angle_gamma   90.00
#
_symmetry.space_group_name_H-M   'P 1'
#
loop_
_entity.id
_entity.type
_entity.pdbx_description
1 polymer ?
#
loop_
_entity_poly.entity_id
_entity_poly.type
_entity_poly.pdbx_seq_one_letter_code
_entity_poly.pdbx_strand_id
1 'polypeptide(L)'
;MQREECIFNLIPKVVMQPVKPERYRSKHDPKVEPTGSSFGVHGTTKLVGSNLGEVGRMEKPGSAKGFGRVPAKPDPKEFIKKGDRCSTTVDASKKPSKFTYSGSAKPTIVKRDEKPIMGLKSAKNFVTANAVETILAVPGTRARAKNEPPQYTKKEDYGKVPRYLGLVKDEIERENTMIEEFVRQNKNFIEEESGRAEPMDERERIELVNALKAKWDHVNSKYQKLCHNVVFDTLGKVRRKETFEKELTQLEKDIQLLEKGHVVITQNNDWF
;
A
#
# COMPACT_ATOMS: atom_id res chain seq x y z
N MET A 1 -35.67 -22.81 -10.97
CA MET A 1 -34.28 -22.84 -11.47
C MET A 1 -33.70 -24.25 -11.32
N GLN A 2 -33.96 -25.08 -12.33
CA GLN A 2 -33.35 -26.41 -12.47
C GLN A 2 -31.86 -26.20 -12.71
N ARG A 3 -31.01 -26.80 -11.88
CA ARG A 3 -29.57 -26.83 -12.13
C ARG A 3 -29.38 -27.83 -13.26
N GLU A 4 -28.98 -27.37 -14.43
CA GLU A 4 -28.61 -28.26 -15.53
C GLU A 4 -27.44 -29.14 -15.07
N GLU A 5 -27.74 -30.43 -14.84
CA GLU A 5 -26.79 -31.41 -14.36
C GLU A 5 -25.81 -31.74 -15.49
N CYS A 6 -24.63 -31.10 -15.48
CA CYS A 6 -23.56 -31.36 -16.43
C CYS A 6 -22.53 -32.33 -15.84
N ILE A 7 -22.18 -33.38 -16.59
CA ILE A 7 -21.21 -34.41 -16.16
C ILE A 7 -19.82 -33.81 -15.80
N PHE A 8 -19.46 -32.69 -16.41
CA PHE A 8 -18.22 -31.96 -16.11
C PHE A 8 -18.29 -31.13 -14.81
N ASN A 9 -19.49 -30.88 -14.28
CA ASN A 9 -19.73 -30.23 -12.99
C ASN A 9 -19.87 -31.24 -11.83
N LEU A 10 -19.77 -32.54 -12.12
CA LEU A 10 -19.87 -33.62 -11.12
C LEU A 10 -18.69 -33.58 -10.12
N ILE A 11 -17.51 -33.18 -10.59
CA ILE A 11 -16.34 -32.97 -9.75
C ILE A 11 -16.17 -31.46 -9.55
N PRO A 12 -16.37 -30.93 -8.33
CA PRO A 12 -16.18 -29.51 -8.09
C PRO A 12 -14.73 -29.12 -8.38
N LYS A 13 -14.55 -28.05 -9.16
CA LYS A 13 -13.22 -27.49 -9.42
C LYS A 13 -12.59 -27.09 -8.09
N VAL A 14 -11.39 -27.59 -7.82
CA VAL A 14 -10.65 -27.27 -6.58
C VAL A 14 -10.28 -25.79 -6.63
N VAL A 15 -11.07 -24.96 -5.94
CA VAL A 15 -10.75 -23.53 -5.78
C VAL A 15 -9.50 -23.44 -4.89
N MET A 16 -8.37 -23.08 -5.48
CA MET A 16 -7.15 -22.81 -4.72
C MET A 16 -7.39 -21.57 -3.86
N GLN A 17 -7.64 -21.77 -2.56
CA GLN A 17 -7.75 -20.66 -1.63
C GLN A 17 -6.39 -19.98 -1.52
N PRO A 18 -6.27 -18.66 -1.81
CA PRO A 18 -5.00 -17.96 -1.65
C PRO A 18 -4.58 -18.02 -0.18
N VAL A 19 -3.38 -18.56 0.08
CA VAL A 19 -2.83 -18.65 1.44
C VAL A 19 -2.56 -17.23 1.93
N LYS A 20 -3.18 -16.86 3.05
CA LYS A 20 -2.93 -15.54 3.67
C LYS A 20 -1.45 -15.44 4.04
N PRO A 21 -0.78 -14.31 3.74
CA PRO A 21 0.61 -14.12 4.12
C PRO A 21 0.77 -14.20 5.63
N GLU A 22 1.95 -14.62 6.09
CA GLU A 22 2.25 -14.67 7.51
C GLU A 22 2.11 -13.29 8.15
N ARG A 23 1.57 -13.27 9.37
CA ARG A 23 1.44 -12.04 10.13
C ARG A 23 2.82 -11.50 10.45
N TYR A 24 3.07 -10.23 10.12
CA TYR A 24 4.30 -9.52 10.50
C TYR A 24 4.58 -9.65 12.00
N ARG A 25 5.81 -10.05 12.36
CA ARG A 25 6.31 -10.07 13.73
C ARG A 25 7.45 -9.07 13.86
N SER A 26 7.39 -8.20 14.86
CA SER A 26 8.45 -7.23 15.14
C SER A 26 9.78 -7.94 15.44
N LYS A 27 10.89 -7.32 15.05
CA LYS A 27 12.24 -7.76 15.44
C LYS A 27 12.48 -7.70 16.96
N HIS A 28 11.69 -6.90 17.66
CA HIS A 28 11.80 -6.72 19.11
C HIS A 28 10.97 -7.76 19.85
N ASP A 29 11.57 -8.37 20.88
CA ASP A 29 10.89 -9.32 21.76
C ASP A 29 9.88 -8.58 22.65
N PRO A 30 8.57 -8.88 22.56
CA PRO A 30 7.54 -8.22 23.35
C PRO A 30 7.62 -8.54 24.86
N LYS A 31 8.41 -9.53 25.26
CA LYS A 31 8.60 -9.91 26.68
C LYS A 31 9.76 -9.18 27.35
N VAL A 32 10.58 -8.47 26.59
CA VAL A 32 11.74 -7.74 27.10
C VAL A 32 11.30 -6.33 27.51
N GLU A 33 11.74 -5.88 28.68
CA GLU A 33 11.43 -4.52 29.15
C GLU A 33 12.16 -3.47 28.28
N PRO A 34 11.49 -2.36 27.92
CA PRO A 34 12.11 -1.30 27.14
C PRO A 34 13.27 -0.69 27.92
N THR A 35 14.44 -0.58 27.30
CA THR A 35 15.66 -0.02 27.91
C THR A 35 15.75 1.48 27.59
N GLY A 36 16.23 2.30 28.53
CA GLY A 36 16.49 3.73 28.28
C GLY A 36 15.29 4.68 28.41
N SER A 37 14.28 4.34 29.20
CA SER A 37 13.21 5.29 29.54
C SER A 37 13.76 6.48 30.33
N SER A 38 13.39 7.70 29.93
CA SER A 38 13.72 8.94 30.65
C SER A 38 12.82 9.20 31.87
N PHE A 39 11.88 8.31 32.18
CA PHE A 39 11.04 8.39 33.36
C PHE A 39 11.69 7.69 34.55
N GLY A 40 11.66 8.33 35.73
CA GLY A 40 12.17 7.75 36.98
C GLY A 40 13.70 7.75 37.14
N VAL A 41 14.42 8.53 36.32
CA VAL A 41 15.90 8.64 36.39
C VAL A 41 16.37 9.37 37.66
N HIS A 42 15.48 10.13 38.29
CA HIS A 42 15.74 10.85 39.54
C HIS A 42 14.81 10.32 40.65
N GLY A 43 15.40 9.68 41.66
CA GLY A 43 14.69 9.12 42.81
C GLY A 43 15.20 7.72 43.19
N THR A 44 14.70 7.19 44.31
CA THR A 44 15.02 5.82 44.79
C THR A 44 14.09 4.76 44.21
N THR A 45 13.03 5.18 43.50
CA THR A 45 12.01 4.29 42.94
C THR A 45 12.40 3.87 41.52
N LYS A 46 12.72 2.58 41.33
CA LYS A 46 12.95 2.02 39.98
C LYS A 46 11.63 1.73 39.29
N LEU A 47 11.33 2.48 38.23
CA LEU A 47 10.18 2.25 37.37
C LEU A 47 10.50 1.18 36.31
N VAL A 48 9.46 0.52 35.81
CA VAL A 48 9.60 -0.47 34.73
C VAL A 48 10.14 0.24 33.49
N GLY A 49 11.25 -0.25 32.94
CA GLY A 49 11.92 0.31 31.77
C GLY A 49 12.98 1.39 32.03
N SER A 50 13.30 1.70 33.29
CA SER A 50 14.42 2.59 33.66
C SER A 50 15.79 1.88 33.64
N ASN A 51 15.88 0.69 33.04
CA ASN A 51 17.13 -0.06 32.96
C ASN A 51 18.05 0.59 31.91
N LEU A 52 19.30 0.85 32.28
CA LEU A 52 20.35 1.35 31.39
C LEU A 52 21.38 0.24 31.23
N GLY A 53 21.32 -0.50 30.12
CA GLY A 53 22.42 -1.34 29.66
C GLY A 53 22.20 -2.86 29.56
N GLU A 54 21.19 -3.46 30.19
CA GLU A 54 20.94 -4.92 30.07
C GLU A 54 19.55 -5.25 29.51
N VAL A 55 19.53 -6.06 28.46
CA VAL A 55 18.35 -6.68 27.83
C VAL A 55 17.98 -7.93 28.64
N GLY A 56 17.40 -7.72 29.83
CA GLY A 56 16.97 -8.80 30.71
C GLY A 56 15.69 -8.45 31.46
N ARG A 57 14.80 -9.42 31.63
CA ARG A 57 13.66 -9.27 32.54
C ARG A 57 14.19 -9.35 33.97
N MET A 58 14.41 -8.21 34.60
CA MET A 58 14.91 -8.18 35.97
C MET A 58 13.73 -8.45 36.90
N GLU A 59 13.73 -9.61 37.56
CA GLU A 59 12.68 -9.91 38.54
C GLU A 59 12.74 -8.88 39.68
N LYS A 60 11.58 -8.38 40.08
CA LYS A 60 11.49 -7.47 41.23
C LYS A 60 12.17 -8.15 42.43
N PRO A 61 13.14 -7.50 43.09
CA PRO A 61 13.81 -8.11 44.23
C PRO A 61 12.77 -8.50 45.27
N GLY A 62 12.92 -9.67 45.91
CA GLY A 62 11.96 -10.16 46.90
C GLY A 62 11.69 -9.17 48.05
N SER A 63 12.62 -8.25 48.31
CA SER A 63 12.45 -7.15 49.26
C SER A 63 11.36 -6.15 48.89
N ALA A 64 10.99 -6.06 47.60
CA ALA A 64 9.94 -5.17 47.11
C ALA A 64 8.53 -5.79 47.20
N LYS A 65 8.40 -7.07 47.59
CA LYS A 65 7.10 -7.75 47.73
C LYS A 65 6.34 -7.40 49.03
N GLY A 66 6.94 -6.63 49.94
CA GLY A 66 6.22 -6.06 51.07
C GLY A 66 7.11 -5.23 51.99
N PHE A 67 6.53 -4.19 52.58
CA PHE A 67 7.05 -3.62 53.82
C PHE A 67 6.48 -4.44 54.97
N GLY A 68 7.27 -5.37 55.51
CA GLY A 68 6.77 -6.28 56.54
C GLY A 68 7.80 -7.29 57.01
N ARG A 69 7.39 -8.06 58.02
CA ARG A 69 8.19 -9.08 58.68
C ARG A 69 8.65 -10.14 57.66
N VAL A 70 9.96 -10.29 57.50
CA VAL A 70 10.55 -11.34 56.65
C VAL A 70 10.10 -12.73 57.16
N PRO A 71 9.77 -13.68 56.27
CA PRO A 71 9.21 -14.98 56.68
C PRO A 71 10.21 -15.88 57.43
N ALA A 72 11.51 -15.63 57.30
CA ALA A 72 12.56 -16.35 58.02
C ALA A 72 12.97 -15.62 59.30
N LYS A 73 13.15 -16.36 60.40
CA LYS A 73 13.75 -15.82 61.63
C LYS A 73 15.23 -15.52 61.36
N PRO A 74 15.77 -14.36 61.78
CA PRO A 74 17.21 -14.07 61.61
C PRO A 74 18.04 -15.13 62.34
N ASP A 75 19.04 -15.69 61.66
CA ASP A 75 19.94 -16.68 62.25
C ASP A 75 20.93 -15.96 63.19
N PRO A 76 21.02 -16.30 64.49
CA PRO A 76 21.88 -15.60 65.45
C PRO A 76 23.39 -15.65 65.14
N LYS A 77 23.81 -16.52 64.21
CA LYS A 77 25.21 -16.58 63.73
C LYS A 77 25.53 -15.55 62.64
N GLU A 78 24.52 -15.03 61.95
CA GLU A 78 24.67 -14.05 60.86
C GLU A 78 24.41 -12.62 61.35
N PHE A 79 25.23 -12.15 62.28
CA PHE A 79 25.20 -10.75 62.72
C PHE A 79 26.19 -9.91 61.91
N ILE A 80 25.84 -8.64 61.70
CA ILE A 80 26.69 -7.66 60.99
C ILE A 80 27.92 -7.38 61.85
N LYS A 81 29.11 -7.64 61.33
CA LYS A 81 30.38 -7.30 61.98
C LYS A 81 30.80 -5.87 61.60
N LYS A 82 31.67 -5.29 62.42
CA LYS A 82 32.21 -3.95 62.19
C LYS A 82 32.99 -3.92 60.87
N GLY A 83 32.42 -3.26 59.85
CA GLY A 83 33.04 -3.11 58.53
C GLY A 83 32.28 -3.81 57.38
N ASP A 84 31.33 -4.70 57.67
CA ASP A 84 30.63 -5.51 56.66
C ASP A 84 29.80 -4.69 55.65
N ARG A 85 29.42 -3.45 56.01
CA ARG A 85 28.70 -2.50 55.13
C ARG A 85 29.53 -1.30 54.71
N CYS A 86 30.84 -1.34 54.92
CA CYS A 86 31.75 -0.30 54.46
C CYS A 86 32.08 -0.56 52.98
N SER A 87 31.48 0.19 52.05
CA SER A 87 31.73 0.04 50.60
C SER A 87 33.07 0.67 50.18
N THR A 88 34.14 0.35 50.91
CA THR A 88 35.49 0.87 50.67
C THR A 88 36.53 -0.24 50.68
N THR A 89 36.13 -1.47 50.33
CA THR A 89 37.07 -2.52 49.97
C THR A 89 37.44 -2.38 48.49
N VAL A 90 38.24 -1.35 48.21
CA VAL A 90 39.17 -1.43 47.07
C VAL A 90 40.16 -2.54 47.41
N ASP A 91 40.19 -3.60 46.61
CA ASP A 91 41.25 -4.62 46.67
C ASP A 91 42.60 -3.92 46.78
N ALA A 92 43.29 -4.01 47.93
CA ALA A 92 44.57 -3.33 48.14
C ALA A 92 45.67 -3.83 47.18
N SER A 93 45.46 -4.97 46.53
CA SER A 93 46.31 -5.51 45.46
C SER A 93 46.16 -4.78 44.12
N LYS A 94 45.07 -4.03 43.90
CA LYS A 94 44.82 -3.26 42.68
C LYS A 94 45.13 -1.80 42.96
N LYS A 95 46.34 -1.36 42.57
CA LYS A 95 46.66 0.07 42.50
C LYS A 95 45.61 0.77 41.61
N PRO A 96 45.14 1.99 41.98
CA PRO A 96 44.15 2.70 41.17
C PRO A 96 44.72 2.99 39.79
N SER A 97 44.30 2.21 38.79
CA SER A 97 44.61 2.46 37.39
C SER A 97 43.67 3.54 36.88
N LYS A 98 44.22 4.58 36.23
CA LYS A 98 43.39 5.55 35.50
C LYS A 98 42.64 4.80 34.40
N PHE A 99 41.33 5.07 34.30
CA PHE A 99 40.49 4.55 33.22
C PHE A 99 41.09 4.96 31.87
N THR A 100 41.35 3.99 31.00
CA THR A 100 41.87 4.21 29.65
C THR A 100 40.81 3.86 28.63
N TYR A 101 40.56 4.77 27.69
CA TYR A 101 39.70 4.50 26.53
C TYR A 101 40.42 3.52 25.61
N SER A 102 39.74 2.44 25.20
CA SER A 102 40.24 1.55 24.15
C SER A 102 40.04 2.19 22.78
N GLY A 103 41.14 2.50 22.09
CA GLY A 103 41.13 3.06 20.74
C GLY A 103 42.51 3.55 20.30
N SER A 104 42.75 3.65 18.99
CA SER A 104 43.98 4.22 18.46
C SER A 104 44.04 5.71 18.82
N ALA A 105 44.93 6.09 19.73
CA ALA A 105 45.23 7.48 19.99
C ALA A 105 45.79 8.14 18.72
N LYS A 106 45.46 9.42 18.50
CA LYS A 106 46.13 10.22 17.45
C LYS A 106 47.65 10.13 17.67
N PRO A 107 48.46 10.09 16.58
CA PRO A 107 49.90 10.01 16.72
C PRO A 107 50.43 11.15 17.58
N THR A 108 51.45 10.88 18.38
CA THR A 108 52.09 11.87 19.24
C THR A 108 52.61 13.04 18.42
N ILE A 109 52.37 14.25 18.90
CA ILE A 109 52.84 15.48 18.27
C ILE A 109 54.37 15.49 18.30
N VAL A 110 55.00 15.89 17.18
CA VAL A 110 56.45 16.05 17.06
C VAL A 110 56.96 16.97 18.17
N LYS A 111 57.97 16.52 18.91
CA LYS A 111 58.53 17.29 20.03
C LYS A 111 59.37 18.46 19.51
N ARG A 112 59.47 19.54 20.29
CA ARG A 112 60.26 20.73 19.93
C ARG A 112 61.73 20.42 19.63
N ASP A 113 62.28 19.37 20.26
CA ASP A 113 63.68 18.96 20.11
C ASP A 113 63.92 17.96 18.97
N GLU A 114 62.84 17.45 18.35
CA GLU A 114 62.90 16.52 17.23
C GLU A 114 63.08 17.29 15.93
N LYS A 115 64.35 17.40 15.49
CA LYS A 115 64.68 18.08 14.24
C LYS A 115 64.22 17.21 13.07
N PRO A 116 63.48 17.76 12.08
CA PRO A 116 63.14 17.02 10.87
C PRO A 116 64.43 16.59 10.16
N ILE A 117 64.35 15.55 9.32
CA ILE A 117 65.48 15.06 8.54
C ILE A 117 65.95 16.19 7.60
N MET A 118 66.99 16.90 8.02
CA MET A 118 67.56 18.03 7.30
C MET A 118 68.44 17.50 6.16
N GLY A 119 68.38 18.13 4.99
CA GLY A 119 69.26 17.81 3.87
C GLY A 119 68.69 16.82 2.84
N LEU A 120 67.38 16.56 2.86
CA LEU A 120 66.66 15.93 1.74
C LEU A 120 66.73 16.83 0.50
N LYS A 121 67.84 16.75 -0.23
CA LYS A 121 68.02 17.40 -1.54
C LYS A 121 67.69 16.36 -2.59
N SER A 122 66.68 16.65 -3.42
CA SER A 122 66.43 15.84 -4.61
C SER A 122 67.55 16.07 -5.62
N ALA A 123 68.08 15.01 -6.21
CA ALA A 123 69.01 15.09 -7.34
C ALA A 123 68.32 15.50 -8.67
N LYS A 124 67.04 15.88 -8.62
CA LYS A 124 66.26 16.28 -9.79
C LYS A 124 66.74 17.63 -10.32
N ASN A 125 67.15 17.65 -11.57
CA ASN A 125 67.39 18.89 -12.29
C ASN A 125 66.04 19.49 -12.74
N PHE A 126 65.61 20.55 -12.05
CA PHE A 126 64.33 21.21 -12.31
C PHE A 126 64.27 21.89 -13.68
N VAL A 127 65.40 22.34 -14.24
CA VAL A 127 65.43 22.99 -15.55
C VAL A 127 65.07 21.99 -16.64
N THR A 128 65.72 20.82 -16.64
CA THR A 128 65.45 19.77 -17.63
C THR A 128 64.09 19.14 -17.42
N ALA A 129 63.66 18.94 -16.17
CA ALA A 129 62.36 18.35 -15.88
C ALA A 129 61.20 19.26 -16.31
N ASN A 130 61.26 20.56 -16.03
CA ASN A 130 60.22 21.51 -16.43
C ASN A 130 60.15 21.66 -17.95
N ALA A 131 61.31 21.62 -18.63
CA ALA A 131 61.38 21.65 -20.08
C ALA A 131 60.69 20.43 -20.69
N VAL A 132 61.00 19.23 -20.21
CA VAL A 132 60.37 17.98 -20.67
C VAL A 132 58.87 17.97 -20.38
N GLU A 133 58.45 18.38 -19.18
CA GLU A 133 57.04 18.45 -18.80
C GLU A 133 56.24 19.38 -19.72
N THR A 134 56.81 20.53 -20.07
CA THR A 134 56.16 21.51 -20.96
C THR A 134 56.09 21.00 -22.40
N ILE A 135 57.13 20.32 -22.89
CA ILE A 135 57.16 19.75 -24.25
C ILE A 135 56.16 18.60 -24.39
N LEU A 136 56.05 17.75 -23.37
CA LEU A 136 55.13 16.61 -23.35
C LEU A 136 53.70 17.00 -22.94
N ALA A 137 53.48 18.23 -22.46
CA ALA A 137 52.17 18.70 -22.08
C ALA A 137 51.24 18.73 -23.30
N VAL A 138 50.19 17.94 -23.25
CA VAL A 138 49.11 18.02 -24.23
C VAL A 138 48.35 19.32 -24.00
N PRO A 139 48.16 20.17 -25.03
CA PRO A 139 47.38 21.40 -24.90
C PRO A 139 46.02 21.10 -24.29
N GLY A 140 45.65 21.88 -23.26
CA GLY A 140 44.42 21.67 -22.51
C GLY A 140 43.18 21.69 -23.40
N THR A 141 42.08 21.14 -22.90
CA THR A 141 40.81 20.99 -23.65
C THR A 141 40.32 22.29 -24.29
N ARG A 142 40.65 23.46 -23.72
CA ARG A 142 40.32 24.78 -24.29
C ARG A 142 41.04 25.11 -25.60
N ALA A 143 42.28 24.63 -25.78
CA ALA A 143 43.03 24.79 -27.04
C ALA A 143 42.59 23.78 -28.11
N ARG A 144 41.99 22.66 -27.68
CA ARG A 144 41.49 21.58 -28.56
C ARG A 144 40.01 21.73 -28.93
N ALA A 145 39.22 22.39 -28.10
CA ALA A 145 37.80 22.64 -28.34
C ALA A 145 37.67 23.68 -29.45
N LYS A 146 37.70 23.19 -30.70
CA LYS A 146 37.05 23.89 -31.80
C LYS A 146 35.56 23.96 -31.41
N ASN A 147 35.11 25.12 -30.93
CA ASN A 147 33.71 25.37 -30.63
C ASN A 147 32.91 25.48 -31.94
N GLU A 148 32.96 24.44 -32.76
CA GLU A 148 32.12 24.32 -33.95
C GLU A 148 30.72 23.86 -33.52
N PRO A 149 29.66 24.41 -34.11
CA PRO A 149 28.30 23.97 -33.80
C PRO A 149 28.17 22.47 -34.11
N PRO A 150 27.47 21.69 -33.27
CA PRO A 150 27.34 20.25 -33.46
C PRO A 150 26.67 19.94 -34.80
N GLN A 151 27.34 19.13 -35.63
CA GLN A 151 26.83 18.73 -36.94
C GLN A 151 25.89 17.53 -36.78
N TYR A 152 24.58 17.80 -36.75
CA TYR A 152 23.54 16.78 -36.56
C TYR A 152 23.47 15.75 -37.70
N THR A 153 24.00 16.06 -38.87
CA THR A 153 24.10 15.17 -40.04
C THR A 153 25.16 14.08 -39.87
N LYS A 154 26.13 14.28 -38.98
CA LYS A 154 27.22 13.33 -38.69
C LYS A 154 26.93 12.45 -37.48
N LYS A 155 25.69 12.41 -37.01
CA LYS A 155 25.31 11.49 -35.94
C LYS A 155 25.40 10.06 -36.46
N GLU A 156 25.99 9.17 -35.67
CA GLU A 156 26.11 7.73 -35.98
C GLU A 156 24.74 7.05 -36.21
N ASP A 157 23.70 7.59 -35.59
CA ASP A 157 22.33 7.10 -35.66
C ASP A 157 21.46 7.90 -36.65
N TYR A 158 22.05 8.80 -37.44
CA TYR A 158 21.30 9.55 -38.43
C TYR A 158 20.72 8.60 -39.49
N GLY A 159 19.40 8.66 -39.67
CA GLY A 159 18.68 7.78 -40.61
C GLY A 159 18.48 6.33 -40.12
N LYS A 160 18.92 5.98 -38.90
CA LYS A 160 18.65 4.67 -38.30
C LYS A 160 17.43 4.77 -37.38
N VAL A 161 16.58 3.74 -37.41
CA VAL A 161 15.45 3.62 -36.49
C VAL A 161 15.98 3.32 -35.08
N PRO A 162 15.66 4.14 -34.06
CA PRO A 162 16.11 3.88 -32.70
C PRO A 162 15.62 2.53 -32.16
N ARG A 163 16.51 1.80 -31.46
CA ARG A 163 16.23 0.46 -30.91
C ARG A 163 15.00 0.40 -30.01
N TYR A 164 14.71 1.46 -29.27
CA TYR A 164 13.56 1.49 -28.35
C TYR A 164 12.21 1.41 -29.08
N LEU A 165 12.12 1.84 -30.33
CA LEU A 165 10.86 1.78 -31.08
C LEU A 165 10.43 0.34 -31.38
N GLY A 166 11.37 -0.61 -31.45
CA GLY A 166 11.04 -2.04 -31.53
C GLY A 166 10.36 -2.51 -30.24
N LEU A 167 10.95 -2.19 -29.08
CA LEU A 167 10.38 -2.53 -27.77
C LEU A 167 8.96 -1.97 -27.59
N VAL A 168 8.73 -0.73 -28.04
CA VAL A 168 7.41 -0.09 -27.97
C VAL A 168 6.39 -0.79 -28.87
N LYS A 169 6.79 -1.23 -30.08
CA LYS A 169 5.91 -2.01 -30.95
C LYS A 169 5.53 -3.35 -30.33
N ASP A 170 6.50 -4.06 -29.77
CA ASP A 170 6.27 -5.35 -29.11
C ASP A 170 5.38 -5.20 -27.85
N GLU A 171 5.42 -4.05 -27.19
CA GLU A 171 4.54 -3.72 -26.07
C GLU A 171 3.11 -3.43 -26.53
N ILE A 172 2.93 -2.59 -27.55
CA ILE A 172 1.62 -2.31 -28.16
C ILE A 172 0.98 -3.60 -28.67
N GLU A 173 1.75 -4.48 -29.32
CA GLU A 173 1.24 -5.76 -29.82
C GLU A 173 0.74 -6.66 -28.68
N ARG A 174 1.53 -6.80 -27.60
CA ARG A 174 1.12 -7.55 -26.42
C ARG A 174 -0.14 -6.96 -25.76
N GLU A 175 -0.22 -5.64 -25.61
CA GLU A 175 -1.41 -4.99 -25.07
C GLU A 175 -2.64 -5.24 -25.94
N ASN A 176 -2.51 -5.11 -27.27
CA ASN A 176 -3.61 -5.37 -28.19
C ASN A 176 -4.10 -6.82 -28.11
N THR A 177 -3.19 -7.80 -28.03
CA THR A 177 -3.60 -9.21 -27.85
C THR A 177 -4.35 -9.43 -26.54
N MET A 178 -3.92 -8.81 -25.44
CA MET A 178 -4.61 -8.90 -24.15
C MET A 178 -6.00 -8.27 -24.20
N ILE A 179 -6.13 -7.11 -24.84
CA ILE A 179 -7.43 -6.44 -25.03
C ILE A 179 -8.36 -7.31 -25.88
N GLU A 180 -7.85 -7.90 -26.96
CA GLU A 180 -8.63 -8.78 -27.83
C GLU A 180 -9.12 -10.03 -27.08
N GLU A 181 -8.26 -10.66 -26.29
CA GLU A 181 -8.65 -11.80 -25.44
C GLU A 181 -9.70 -11.40 -24.40
N PHE A 182 -9.54 -10.25 -23.74
CA PHE A 182 -10.49 -9.74 -22.76
C PHE A 182 -11.86 -9.45 -23.41
N VAL A 183 -11.88 -8.77 -24.55
CA VAL A 183 -13.11 -8.48 -25.30
C VAL A 183 -13.77 -9.76 -25.78
N ARG A 184 -13.00 -10.75 -26.23
CA ARG A 184 -13.53 -12.05 -26.65
C ARG A 184 -14.15 -12.81 -25.48
N GLN A 185 -13.48 -12.86 -24.33
CA GLN A 185 -14.02 -13.48 -23.13
C GLN A 185 -15.31 -12.78 -22.67
N ASN A 186 -15.32 -11.44 -22.66
CA ASN A 186 -16.52 -10.68 -22.29
C ASN A 186 -17.67 -10.88 -23.27
N LYS A 187 -17.41 -10.90 -24.59
CA LYS A 187 -18.44 -11.21 -25.59
C LYS A 187 -19.04 -12.59 -25.37
N ASN A 188 -18.20 -13.61 -25.17
CA ASN A 188 -18.68 -14.96 -24.90
C ASN A 188 -19.50 -15.01 -23.59
N PHE A 189 -19.09 -14.27 -22.55
CA PHE A 189 -19.83 -14.19 -21.28
C PHE A 189 -21.19 -13.48 -21.44
N ILE A 190 -21.24 -12.41 -22.24
CA ILE A 190 -22.49 -11.70 -22.53
C ILE A 190 -23.41 -12.56 -23.40
N GLU A 191 -22.89 -13.31 -24.37
CA GLU A 191 -23.67 -14.25 -25.19
C GLU A 191 -24.19 -15.44 -24.37
N GLU A 192 -23.43 -15.95 -23.38
CA GLU A 192 -23.88 -17.02 -22.47
C GLU A 192 -24.87 -16.54 -21.40
N GLU A 193 -24.66 -15.35 -20.82
CA GLU A 193 -25.51 -14.80 -19.74
C GLU A 193 -26.80 -14.16 -20.31
N SER A 194 -26.74 -13.59 -21.51
CA SER A 194 -27.89 -13.02 -22.23
C SER A 194 -28.59 -14.07 -23.10
N GLY A 195 -28.93 -15.21 -22.49
CA GLY A 195 -29.75 -16.23 -23.13
C GLY A 195 -30.95 -15.61 -23.84
N ARG A 196 -30.93 -15.64 -25.18
CA ARG A 196 -32.02 -15.25 -26.09
C ARG A 196 -32.67 -13.88 -25.81
N ALA A 197 -31.86 -12.85 -25.60
CA ALA A 197 -32.36 -11.49 -25.52
C ALA A 197 -32.54 -10.95 -26.96
N GLU A 198 -33.71 -11.17 -27.56
CA GLU A 198 -34.01 -10.70 -28.91
C GLU A 198 -34.50 -9.24 -28.88
N PRO A 199 -34.00 -8.37 -29.77
CA PRO A 199 -34.53 -7.03 -29.91
C PRO A 199 -35.98 -7.11 -30.43
N MET A 200 -36.91 -6.41 -29.77
CA MET A 200 -38.29 -6.29 -30.24
C MET A 200 -38.32 -5.55 -31.57
N ASP A 201 -39.16 -5.99 -32.52
CA ASP A 201 -39.30 -5.27 -33.79
C ASP A 201 -39.89 -3.87 -33.55
N GLU A 202 -39.43 -2.93 -34.37
CA GLU A 202 -39.81 -1.51 -34.29
C GLU A 202 -41.31 -1.31 -34.51
N ARG A 203 -41.89 -2.11 -35.41
CA ARG A 203 -43.32 -2.03 -35.77
C ARG A 203 -44.21 -2.50 -34.62
N GLU A 204 -43.86 -3.65 -34.03
CA GLU A 204 -44.57 -4.20 -32.87
C GLU A 204 -44.49 -3.25 -31.68
N ARG A 205 -43.35 -2.60 -31.46
CA ARG A 205 -43.20 -1.59 -30.40
C ARG A 205 -44.14 -0.40 -30.61
N ILE A 206 -44.22 0.13 -31.83
CA ILE A 206 -45.09 1.27 -32.15
C ILE A 206 -46.57 0.89 -31.97
N GLU A 207 -46.96 -0.30 -32.40
CA GLU A 207 -48.32 -0.80 -32.20
C GLU A 207 -48.67 -0.94 -30.72
N LEU A 208 -47.75 -1.49 -29.92
CA LEU A 208 -47.92 -1.62 -28.48
C LEU A 208 -48.05 -0.26 -27.78
N VAL A 209 -47.23 0.71 -28.16
CA VAL A 209 -47.32 2.09 -27.64
C VAL A 209 -48.66 2.72 -27.99
N ASN A 210 -49.16 2.53 -29.21
CA ASN A 210 -50.47 3.04 -29.63
C ASN A 210 -51.61 2.39 -28.84
N ALA A 211 -51.54 1.08 -28.59
CA ALA A 211 -52.52 0.35 -27.78
C ALA A 211 -52.51 0.84 -26.32
N LEU A 212 -51.34 1.09 -25.74
CA LEU A 212 -51.20 1.64 -24.38
C LEU A 212 -51.74 3.06 -24.28
N LYS A 213 -51.47 3.92 -25.27
CA LYS A 213 -52.04 5.28 -25.35
C LYS A 213 -53.57 5.24 -25.45
N ALA A 214 -54.14 4.36 -26.27
CA ALA A 214 -55.59 4.19 -26.35
C ALA A 214 -56.20 3.70 -25.01
N LYS A 215 -55.51 2.81 -24.29
CA LYS A 215 -55.92 2.38 -22.96
C LYS A 215 -55.84 3.53 -21.94
N TRP A 216 -54.80 4.34 -22.00
CA TRP A 216 -54.65 5.55 -21.17
C TRP A 216 -55.78 6.53 -21.43
N ASP A 217 -56.12 6.81 -22.69
CA ASP A 217 -57.24 7.70 -23.07
C ASP A 217 -58.57 7.20 -22.50
N HIS A 218 -58.83 5.89 -22.55
CA HIS A 218 -60.05 5.29 -22.00
C HIS A 218 -60.15 5.44 -20.48
N VAL A 219 -59.06 5.15 -19.76
CA VAL A 219 -59.01 5.29 -18.29
C VAL A 219 -59.08 6.76 -17.89
N ASN A 220 -58.38 7.64 -18.60
CA ASN A 220 -58.38 9.08 -18.37
C ASN A 220 -59.77 9.67 -18.63
N SER A 221 -60.50 9.23 -19.67
CA SER A 221 -61.89 9.64 -19.91
C SER A 221 -62.81 9.28 -18.73
N LYS A 222 -62.65 8.09 -18.13
CA LYS A 222 -63.39 7.69 -16.92
C LYS A 222 -62.97 8.50 -15.70
N TYR A 223 -61.69 8.79 -15.55
CA TYR A 223 -61.15 9.61 -14.47
C TYR A 223 -61.67 11.06 -14.53
N GLN A 224 -61.66 11.68 -15.71
CA GLN A 224 -62.19 13.03 -15.92
C GLN A 224 -63.68 13.15 -15.59
N LYS A 225 -64.47 12.11 -15.90
CA LYS A 225 -65.87 12.03 -15.47
C LYS A 225 -66.02 12.01 -13.95
N LEU A 226 -64.99 11.68 -13.17
CA LEU A 226 -65.01 11.77 -11.71
C LEU A 226 -64.52 13.12 -11.17
N CYS A 227 -63.71 13.86 -11.93
CA CYS A 227 -63.06 15.11 -11.50
C CYS A 227 -64.03 16.25 -11.14
N HIS A 228 -65.27 16.25 -11.67
CA HIS A 228 -66.27 17.27 -11.31
C HIS A 228 -66.82 17.09 -9.88
N ASN A 229 -66.53 15.96 -9.22
CA ASN A 229 -66.93 15.73 -7.84
C ASN A 229 -65.90 16.37 -6.89
N VAL A 230 -66.28 17.50 -6.28
CA VAL A 230 -65.42 18.24 -5.34
C VAL A 230 -65.29 17.53 -4.00
N VAL A 231 -66.31 16.77 -3.59
CA VAL A 231 -66.33 16.03 -2.32
C VAL A 231 -66.56 14.54 -2.58
N PHE A 232 -65.68 13.70 -2.05
CA PHE A 232 -65.75 12.24 -2.14
C PHE A 232 -66.26 11.65 -0.82
N ASP A 233 -67.56 11.77 -0.55
CA ASP A 233 -68.17 11.39 0.74
C ASP A 233 -68.19 9.90 1.05
N THR A 234 -68.03 9.03 0.04
CA THR A 234 -68.09 7.58 0.22
C THR A 234 -66.75 6.91 -0.08
N LEU A 235 -66.37 5.93 0.75
CA LEU A 235 -65.13 5.17 0.60
C LEU A 235 -65.00 4.53 -0.80
N GLY A 236 -66.12 4.12 -1.41
CA GLY A 236 -66.14 3.56 -2.75
C GLY A 236 -65.78 4.57 -3.85
N LYS A 237 -66.14 5.86 -3.69
CA LYS A 237 -65.74 6.92 -4.63
C LYS A 237 -64.23 7.20 -4.53
N VAL A 238 -63.70 7.26 -3.31
CA VAL A 238 -62.25 7.43 -3.06
C VAL A 238 -61.44 6.27 -3.66
N ARG A 239 -61.86 5.03 -3.40
CA ARG A 239 -61.18 3.84 -3.95
C ARG A 239 -61.16 3.82 -5.48
N ARG A 240 -62.27 4.16 -6.14
CA ARG A 240 -62.31 4.23 -7.61
C ARG A 240 -61.37 5.29 -8.18
N LYS A 241 -61.27 6.45 -7.52
CA LYS A 241 -60.31 7.50 -7.91
C LYS A 241 -58.88 6.99 -7.79
N GLU A 242 -58.54 6.40 -6.65
CA GLU A 242 -57.21 5.86 -6.37
C GLU A 242 -56.83 4.74 -7.36
N THR A 243 -57.76 3.86 -7.74
CA THR A 243 -57.50 2.82 -8.76
C THR A 243 -57.19 3.43 -10.12
N PHE A 244 -57.94 4.45 -10.55
CA PHE A 244 -57.68 5.12 -11.82
C PHE A 244 -56.34 5.86 -11.81
N GLU A 245 -55.97 6.51 -10.71
CA GLU A 245 -54.66 7.17 -10.58
C GLU A 245 -53.50 6.16 -10.63
N LYS A 246 -53.64 5.03 -9.94
CA LYS A 246 -52.64 3.94 -10.02
C LYS A 246 -52.51 3.39 -11.44
N GLU A 247 -53.63 3.13 -12.11
CA GLU A 247 -53.62 2.65 -13.51
C GLU A 247 -53.00 3.68 -14.46
N LEU A 248 -53.32 4.97 -14.33
CA LEU A 248 -52.74 6.03 -15.16
C LEU A 248 -51.23 6.15 -14.94
N THR A 249 -50.78 6.17 -13.69
CA THR A 249 -49.33 6.25 -13.39
C THR A 249 -48.55 5.04 -13.87
N GLN A 250 -49.16 3.84 -13.88
CA GLN A 250 -48.54 2.65 -14.44
C GLN A 250 -48.42 2.76 -15.97
N LEU A 251 -49.51 3.14 -16.65
CA LEU A 251 -49.51 3.31 -18.11
C LEU A 251 -48.51 4.37 -18.57
N GLU A 252 -48.36 5.47 -17.83
CA GLU A 252 -47.36 6.51 -18.12
C GLU A 252 -45.92 5.98 -18.04
N LYS A 253 -45.62 5.16 -17.02
CA LYS A 253 -44.30 4.53 -16.89
C LYS A 253 -44.03 3.53 -18.02
N ASP A 254 -45.02 2.71 -18.37
CA ASP A 254 -44.90 1.71 -19.41
C ASP A 254 -44.69 2.37 -20.79
N ILE A 255 -45.43 3.44 -21.08
CA ILE A 255 -45.26 4.23 -22.31
C ILE A 255 -43.86 4.88 -22.34
N GLN A 256 -43.40 5.49 -21.24
CA GLN A 256 -42.06 6.10 -21.18
C GLN A 256 -40.95 5.08 -21.39
N LEU A 257 -41.11 3.85 -20.88
CA LEU A 257 -40.14 2.78 -21.07
C LEU A 257 -40.02 2.40 -22.55
N LEU A 258 -41.16 2.22 -23.23
CA LEU A 258 -41.21 1.85 -24.64
C LEU A 258 -40.82 3.01 -25.59
N GLU A 259 -41.00 4.28 -25.18
CA GLU A 259 -40.59 5.45 -25.97
C GLU A 259 -39.09 5.77 -25.86
N LYS A 260 -38.41 5.35 -24.78
CA LYS A 260 -36.99 5.65 -24.53
C LYS A 260 -36.02 4.93 -25.49
N GLY A 261 -36.47 3.96 -26.28
CA GLY A 261 -35.68 3.33 -27.34
C GLY A 261 -35.63 1.79 -27.25
N HIS A 262 -34.46 1.21 -27.54
CA HIS A 262 -34.25 -0.23 -27.75
C HIS A 262 -34.71 -1.09 -26.56
N VAL A 263 -35.84 -1.78 -26.74
CA VAL A 263 -36.40 -2.72 -25.76
C VAL A 263 -36.02 -4.14 -26.16
N VAL A 264 -35.45 -4.87 -25.21
CA VAL A 264 -35.05 -6.26 -25.40
C VAL A 264 -36.05 -7.15 -24.68
N ILE A 265 -36.58 -8.15 -25.39
CA ILE A 265 -37.49 -9.14 -24.80
C ILE A 265 -36.65 -10.29 -24.31
N THR A 266 -36.77 -10.61 -23.02
CA THR A 266 -36.30 -11.88 -22.48
C THR A 266 -37.47 -12.86 -22.52
N GLN A 267 -37.35 -13.94 -23.29
CA GLN A 267 -38.34 -15.02 -23.27
C GLN A 267 -38.24 -15.78 -21.94
N ASN A 268 -38.95 -15.31 -20.93
CA ASN A 268 -39.10 -16.03 -19.68
C ASN A 268 -40.18 -17.11 -19.88
N ASN A 269 -39.77 -18.30 -20.32
CA ASN A 269 -40.63 -19.49 -20.44
C ASN A 269 -40.94 -20.09 -19.06
N ASP A 270 -41.46 -19.27 -18.14
CA ASP A 270 -41.98 -19.74 -16.86
C ASP A 270 -43.46 -20.16 -17.04
N TRP A 271 -43.68 -21.27 -17.76
CA TRP A 271 -44.93 -22.05 -17.70
C TRP A 271 -44.65 -23.39 -17.01
N PHE A 272 -44.57 -23.35 -15.68
CA PHE A 272 -44.95 -24.43 -14.76
C PHE A 272 -45.36 -23.85 -13.41
#